data_AF-A0A9E6X3X9-F1
#
_entry.id   AF-A0A9E6X3X9-F1
#
_cell.length_a   1.000
_cell.length_b   1.000
_cell.length_c   1.000
_cell.angle_alpha   90.00
_cell.angle_beta   90.00
_cell.angle_gamma   90.00
#
_symmetry.space_group_name_H-M   'P 1'
#
loop_
_entity.id
_entity.type
_entity.pdbx_description
1 polymer ?
#
loop_
_entity_poly.entity_id
_entity_poly.type
_entity_poly.pdbx_seq_one_letter_code
_entity_poly.pdbx_strand_id
1 'polypeptide(L)' 'MEIVGLIFAGLAGAFYLAALAYAVMRIAKTEQLSPMERIIWIAAVIAFPLAGPIVWFLLGPRPLGVGVPHNR' A
#
# COMPACT_ATOMS: atom_id res chain seq x y z
N MET A 1 -9.13 -5.49 -24.63
CA MET A 1 -9.25 -5.69 -23.16
C MET A 1 -7.95 -5.34 -22.45
N GLU A 2 -6.77 -5.64 -23.00
CA GLU A 2 -5.46 -5.36 -22.41
C GLU A 2 -5.16 -3.87 -22.18
N ILE A 3 -5.36 -3.01 -23.18
CA ILE A 3 -5.12 -1.56 -23.07
C ILE A 3 -5.98 -0.92 -21.96
N VAL A 4 -7.25 -1.34 -21.86
CA VAL A 4 -8.17 -0.87 -20.82
C VAL A 4 -7.64 -1.23 -19.43
N GLY A 5 -7.15 -2.46 -19.26
CA GLY A 5 -6.51 -2.89 -18.01
C GLY A 5 -5.29 -2.06 -17.62
N LEU A 6 -4.42 -1.73 -18.59
CA LEU A 6 -3.25 -0.87 -18.36
C LEU A 6 -3.63 0.55 -17.96
N ILE A 7 -4.68 1.11 -18.57
CA ILE A 7 -5.20 2.44 -18.21
C ILE A 7 -5.70 2.43 -16.76
N PHE A 8 -6.51 1.44 -16.37
CA PHE A 8 -6.99 1.32 -15.00
C PHE A 8 -5.84 1.12 -14.00
N ALA A 9 -4.85 0.29 -14.33
CA ALA A 9 -3.67 0.10 -13.48
C ALA A 9 -2.87 1.40 -13.32
N GLY A 10 -2.66 2.15 -14.40
CA GLY A 10 -1.98 3.44 -14.38
C GLY A 10 -2.73 4.48 -13.55
N LEU A 11 -4.04 4.60 -13.72
CA LEU A 11 -4.88 5.51 -12.94
C LEU A 11 -4.89 5.13 -11.45
N ALA A 12 -5.04 3.85 -11.14
CA ALA A 12 -5.00 3.36 -9.77
C ALA A 12 -3.64 3.65 -9.11
N GLY A 13 -2.53 3.39 -9.83
CA GLY A 13 -1.18 3.70 -9.35
C GLY A 13 -0.97 5.20 -9.12
N ALA A 14 -1.39 6.05 -10.05
CA ALA A 14 -1.29 7.50 -9.90
C ALA A 14 -2.11 8.02 -8.71
N PHE A 15 -3.36 7.56 -8.57
CA PHE A 15 -4.22 7.93 -7.44
C PHE A 15 -3.63 7.48 -6.10
N TYR A 16 -3.09 6.27 -6.07
CA TYR A 16 -2.41 5.71 -4.91
C TYR A 16 -1.21 6.56 -4.48
N LEU A 17 -0.33 6.94 -5.42
CA LEU A 17 0.82 7.81 -5.15
C LEU A 17 0.39 9.22 -4.69
N ALA A 18 -0.66 9.77 -5.30
CA ALA A 18 -1.21 11.06 -4.91
C ALA A 18 -1.75 11.04 -3.46
N ALA A 19 -2.46 9.97 -3.08
CA ALA A 19 -2.94 9.76 -1.72
C ALA A 19 -1.78 9.65 -0.72
N LEU A 20 -0.71 8.93 -1.07
CA LEU A 20 0.49 8.79 -0.24
C LEU A 20 1.18 10.14 -0.03
N ALA A 21 1.40 10.90 -1.11
CA ALA A 21 1.97 12.25 -1.04
C ALA A 21 1.10 13.19 -0.21
N TYR A 22 -0.23 13.13 -0.38
CA TYR A 22 -1.18 13.89 0.42
C TYR A 22 -1.06 13.56 1.90
N ALA A 23 -1.00 12.27 2.27
CA ALA A 23 -0.84 11.86 3.66
C ALA A 23 0.45 12.41 4.28
N VAL A 24 1.59 12.30 3.56
CA VAL A 24 2.88 12.86 4.01
C VAL A 24 2.79 14.38 4.19
N MET A 25 2.22 15.11 3.23
CA MET A 25 2.04 16.55 3.34
C MET A 25 1.15 16.94 4.53
N ARG A 26 0.09 16.16 4.81
CA ARG A 26 -0.81 16.41 5.94
C ARG A 26 -0.08 16.23 7.26
N ILE A 27 0.67 15.14 7.43
CA ILE A 27 1.50 14.89 8.62
C ILE A 27 2.54 16.00 8.77
N ALA A 28 3.21 16.37 7.67
CA ALA A 28 4.22 17.42 7.66
C ALA A 28 3.66 18.80 8.03
N LYS A 29 2.34 19.03 7.92
CA LYS A 29 1.67 20.28 8.29
C LYS A 29 0.92 20.20 9.63
N THR A 30 0.90 19.05 10.30
CA THR A 30 0.24 18.92 11.61
C THR A 30 1.06 19.64 12.69
N GLU A 31 0.50 20.68 13.30
CA GLU A 31 1.22 21.49 14.31
C GLU A 31 1.29 20.80 15.67
N GLN A 32 0.37 19.87 15.96
CA GLN A 32 0.28 19.15 17.23
C GLN A 32 1.34 18.05 17.40
N LEU A 33 2.09 17.71 16.34
CA LEU A 33 3.12 16.68 16.39
C LEU A 33 4.48 17.29 16.70
N SER A 34 5.16 16.71 17.69
CA SER A 34 6.58 16.96 17.91
C SER A 34 7.39 16.55 16.67
N PRO A 35 8.63 17.06 16.50
CA PRO A 35 9.48 16.68 15.38
C PRO A 35 9.69 15.17 15.25
N MET A 36 9.86 14.46 16.37
CA MET A 36 10.08 13.01 16.37
C MET A 36 8.83 12.24 15.95
N GLU A 37 7.66 12.60 16.49
CA GLU A 37 6.40 11.95 16.11
C GLU A 37 6.11 12.12 14.62
N ARG A 38 6.37 13.31 14.07
CA ARG A 38 6.21 13.59 12.64
C ARG A 38 7.06 12.67 11.78
N ILE A 39 8.33 12.45 12.15
CA ILE A 39 9.24 11.55 11.44
C ILE A 39 8.71 10.11 11.49
N ILE A 40 8.30 9.65 12.67
CA ILE A 40 7.76 8.29 12.85
C ILE A 40 6.52 8.09 11.99
N TRP A 41 5.59 9.05 11.97
CA TRP A 41 4.37 8.96 11.16
C TRP A 41 4.65 8.95 9.65
N ILE A 42 5.56 9.80 9.18
CA ILE A 42 5.97 9.80 7.77
C ILE A 42 6.62 8.46 7.40
N ALA A 43 7.54 7.97 8.24
CA ALA A 43 8.21 6.69 8.01
C ALA A 43 7.20 5.53 8.00
N ALA A 44 6.25 5.51 8.94
CA ALA A 44 5.20 4.51 8.99
C ALA A 44 4.31 4.51 7.74
N VAL A 45 3.86 5.69 7.29
CA VAL A 45 3.04 5.84 6.07
C VAL A 45 3.76 5.35 4.82
N ILE A 46 5.06 5.62 4.70
CA ILE A 46 5.88 5.17 3.55
C ILE A 46 6.17 3.67 3.64
N ALA A 47 6.44 3.15 4.84
CA ALA A 47 6.82 1.75 5.03
C ALA A 47 5.62 0.78 4.95
N PHE A 48 4.44 1.19 5.43
CA PHE A 48 3.24 0.36 5.44
C PHE A 48 2.92 -0.30 4.08
N PRO A 49 2.93 0.41 2.94
CA PRO A 49 2.66 -0.23 1.65
C PRO A 49 3.76 -1.12 1.13
N LEU A 50 4.98 -1.03 1.66
CA LEU A 50 6.05 -1.97 1.35
C LEU A 50 5.85 -3.30 2.08
N ALA A 51 5.11 -3.32 3.20
CA ALA A 51 4.91 -4.52 3.99
C ALA A 51 4.21 -5.64 3.18
N GLY A 52 3.17 -5.32 2.42
CA GLY A 52 2.47 -6.31 1.57
C GLY A 52 3.39 -7.00 0.56
N PRO A 53 4.09 -6.24 -0.31
CA PRO A 53 5.10 -6.77 -1.22
C PRO A 53 6.22 -7.54 -0.52
N ILE A 54 6.74 -7.04 0.62
CA ILE A 54 7.78 -7.74 1.39
C ILE A 54 7.27 -9.09 1.87
N VAL A 55 6.10 -9.13 2.51
CA VAL A 55 5.48 -10.37 2.99
C VAL A 55 5.25 -11.33 1.83
N TRP A 56 4.73 -10.85 0.71
CA TRP A 56 4.52 -11.66 -0.48
C TRP A 56 5.83 -12.22 -1.05
N PHE A 57 6.88 -11.39 -1.13
CA PHE A 57 8.18 -11.80 -1.65
C PHE A 57 8.83 -12.89 -0.77
N LEU A 58 8.68 -12.78 0.55
CA LEU A 58 9.24 -13.74 1.51
C LEU A 58 8.44 -15.05 1.60
N LEU A 59 7.10 -14.99 1.54
CA LEU A 59 6.24 -16.16 1.74
C LEU A 59 5.85 -16.84 0.43
N GLY A 60 5.86 -16.11 -0.69
CA GLY A 60 5.32 -16.52 -1.97
C GLY A 60 3.79 -16.63 -1.99
N PRO A 61 3.17 -16.81 -3.17
CA PRO A 61 1.74 -17.05 -3.28
C PRO A 61 1.40 -18.45 -2.76
N ARG A 62 1.04 -18.56 -1.47
CA ARG A 62 0.57 -19.83 -0.88
C ARG A 62 -0.96 -19.87 -0.82
N PRO A 63 -1.59 -21.01 -1.16
CA PRO A 63 -3.02 -21.19 -0.91
C PRO A 63 -3.31 -21.01 0.58
N LEU A 64 -4.31 -20.21 0.92
CA LEU A 64 -4.67 -19.88 2.32
C LEU A 64 -5.26 -21.07 3.11
N GLY A 65 -5.17 -22.30 2.59
CA GLY A 65 -5.74 -23.49 3.21
C GLY A 65 -7.27 -23.49 3.30
N VAL A 66 -7.95 -22.49 2.73
CA VAL A 66 -9.41 -22.49 2.56
C VAL A 66 -9.72 -23.53 1.49
N GLY A 67 -9.88 -24.78 1.93
CA GLY A 67 -10.26 -25.89 1.07
C GLY A 67 -11.60 -25.59 0.43
N VAL A 68 -11.61 -25.28 -0.85
CA VAL A 68 -12.82 -25.33 -1.66
C VAL A 68 -13.19 -26.82 -1.75
N PRO A 69 -14.37 -27.26 -1.26
CA PRO A 69 -14.77 -28.65 -1.39
C PRO A 69 -14.81 -29.00 -2.87
N HIS A 70 -13.83 -29.77 -3.33
CA HIS A 70 -13.81 -30.29 -4.68
C HIS A 70 -14.74 -31.49 -4.71
N ASN A 71 -16.04 -31.22 -4.88
CA ASN A 71 -16.99 -32.26 -5.23
C ASN A 71 -16.60 -32.75 -6.64
N ARG A 72 -16.24 -34.03 -6.72
CA ARG A 72 -16.11 -34.81 -7.95
C ARG A 72 -17.20 -35.86 -7.92
#